data_AF-A0A1I6MWL8-F1
#
_entry.id   AF-A0A1I6MWL8-F1
#
_cell.length_a   1.000
_cell.length_b   1.000
_cell.length_c   1.000
_cell.angle_alpha   90.00
_cell.angle_beta   90.00
_cell.angle_gamma   90.00
#
_symmetry.space_group_name_H-M   'P 1'
#
loop_
_entity.id
_entity.type
_entity.pdbx_description
1 polymer ?
#
loop_
_entity_poly.entity_id
_entity_poly.type
_entity_poly.pdbx_seq_one_letter_code
_entity_poly.pdbx_strand_id
1 'polypeptide(L)'
;MFVNVPESEQLENTALRLFFDGWERTVDLHLDFCSVYAVPIEEVAGKHDFSEEWTEYVDSAQAEMGAICAVIQQAAEIRLKSIICAVSPYLLLLNSEVPLKMTDADLDFTGLRTLDAVDLPRAVRTMTDFELPDSYIQQYGELRKRRNQVAHLGLHKGGLSPSLLIDFLCQQFLALWPDGRWLNRRVEFDGNSAQRFFHDGRYSSVETTVMIELPSTRALLDNETFKKVVGVSKSKLKGFCPNCVDSIARKTGIDPEATAYQTGELTAFCAMCENGLQIHNEPECCDRCEAGQFATSVSDATGTISVCYCCGCR
;
A
#
# COMPACT_ATOMS: atom_id res chain seq x y z
N MET A 1 -29.16 -24.40 0.79
CA MET A 1 -28.29 -23.58 1.65
C MET A 1 -27.46 -22.66 0.74
N PHE A 2 -26.93 -21.52 1.22
CA PHE A 2 -25.95 -20.77 0.42
C PHE A 2 -24.57 -21.42 0.57
N VAL A 3 -23.88 -21.64 -0.54
CA VAL A 3 -22.50 -22.12 -0.59
C VAL A 3 -21.59 -21.06 -1.21
N ASN A 4 -20.27 -21.14 -0.96
CA ASN A 4 -19.27 -20.16 -1.42
C ASN A 4 -19.57 -18.72 -0.97
N VAL A 5 -20.12 -18.56 0.23
CA VAL A 5 -20.40 -17.25 0.82
C VAL A 5 -19.07 -16.52 1.08
N PRO A 6 -18.89 -15.27 0.61
CA PRO A 6 -17.63 -14.57 0.77
C PRO A 6 -17.35 -14.25 2.24
N GLU A 7 -16.08 -14.33 2.62
CA GLU A 7 -15.59 -13.88 3.93
C GLU A 7 -15.01 -12.46 3.81
N SER A 8 -15.32 -11.60 4.78
CA SER A 8 -14.87 -10.21 4.78
C SER A 8 -13.35 -10.08 4.73
N GLU A 9 -12.63 -10.91 5.47
CA GLU A 9 -11.16 -10.94 5.52
C GLU A 9 -10.54 -11.33 4.17
N GLN A 10 -11.11 -12.33 3.49
CA GLN A 10 -10.64 -12.75 2.16
C GLN A 10 -10.82 -11.64 1.11
N LEU A 11 -11.94 -10.91 1.17
CA LEU A 11 -12.18 -9.75 0.33
C LEU A 11 -11.21 -8.61 0.68
N GLU A 12 -10.97 -8.31 1.96
CA GLU A 12 -9.98 -7.30 2.36
C GLU A 12 -8.58 -7.64 1.85
N ASN A 13 -8.16 -8.90 2.00
CA ASN A 13 -6.87 -9.37 1.54
C ASN A 13 -6.73 -9.23 0.01
N THR A 14 -7.80 -9.54 -0.73
CA THR A 14 -7.83 -9.35 -2.18
C THR A 14 -7.74 -7.88 -2.56
N ALA A 15 -8.46 -7.01 -1.85
CA ALA A 15 -8.42 -5.57 -2.09
C ALA A 15 -7.03 -4.97 -1.84
N LEU A 16 -6.35 -5.36 -0.76
CA LEU A 16 -5.00 -4.89 -0.44
C LEU A 16 -3.97 -5.36 -1.48
N ARG A 17 -4.09 -6.59 -1.98
CA ARG A 17 -3.23 -7.07 -3.08
C ARG A 17 -3.39 -6.22 -4.35
N LEU A 18 -4.62 -5.93 -4.75
CA LEU A 18 -4.87 -5.08 -5.92
C LEU A 18 -4.44 -3.63 -5.66
N PHE A 19 -4.60 -3.13 -4.43
CA PHE A 19 -4.13 -1.81 -4.06
C PHE A 19 -2.61 -1.70 -4.23
N PHE A 20 -1.85 -2.65 -3.67
CA PHE A 20 -0.39 -2.65 -3.78
C PHE A 20 0.12 -2.95 -5.19
N ASP A 21 -0.58 -3.78 -6.00
CA ASP A 21 -0.30 -3.93 -7.43
C ASP A 21 -0.45 -2.59 -8.18
N GLY A 22 -1.56 -1.88 -7.92
CA GLY A 22 -1.78 -0.55 -8.51
C GLY A 22 -0.72 0.45 -8.07
N TRP A 23 -0.29 0.39 -6.81
CA TRP A 23 0.78 1.24 -6.28
C TRP A 23 2.13 0.95 -6.91
N GLU A 24 2.60 -0.29 -6.89
CA GLU A 24 3.89 -0.71 -7.46
C GLU A 24 3.99 -0.29 -8.93
N ARG A 25 2.98 -0.61 -9.74
CA ARG A 25 2.94 -0.25 -11.16
C ARG A 25 2.89 1.26 -11.40
N THR A 26 2.30 2.02 -10.49
CA THR A 26 2.30 3.50 -10.59
C THR A 26 3.67 4.08 -10.24
N VAL A 27 4.32 3.53 -9.21
CA VAL A 27 5.69 3.91 -8.83
C VAL A 27 6.67 3.55 -9.94
N ASP A 28 6.51 2.39 -10.58
CA ASP A 28 7.34 1.96 -11.71
C ASP A 28 7.24 2.93 -12.89
N LEU A 29 6.04 3.45 -13.21
CA LEU A 29 5.92 4.49 -14.25
C LEU A 29 6.76 5.75 -13.95
N HIS A 30 6.90 6.12 -12.67
CA HIS A 30 7.81 7.19 -12.28
C HIS A 30 9.27 6.76 -12.41
N LEU A 31 9.61 5.58 -11.89
CA LEU A 31 10.99 5.09 -11.83
C LEU A 31 11.58 4.76 -13.20
N ASP A 32 10.77 4.24 -14.13
CA ASP A 32 11.17 3.98 -15.50
C ASP A 32 11.68 5.27 -16.16
N PHE A 33 10.91 6.35 -16.05
CA PHE A 33 11.32 7.65 -16.57
C PHE A 33 12.57 8.19 -15.84
N CYS A 34 12.59 8.13 -14.51
CA CYS A 34 13.77 8.54 -13.71
C CYS A 34 15.04 7.81 -14.15
N SER A 35 14.94 6.51 -14.38
CA SER A 35 16.08 5.64 -14.69
C SER A 35 16.67 5.95 -16.07
N VAL A 36 15.82 6.21 -17.06
CA VAL A 36 16.23 6.49 -18.44
C VAL A 36 16.91 7.86 -18.54
N TYR A 37 16.34 8.87 -17.88
CA TYR A 37 16.81 10.26 -17.97
C TYR A 37 17.72 10.68 -16.81
N ALA A 38 17.99 9.78 -15.86
CA ALA A 38 18.78 10.04 -14.64
C ALA A 38 18.28 11.25 -13.83
N VAL A 39 16.96 11.39 -13.72
CA VAL A 39 16.28 12.49 -13.02
C VAL A 39 15.80 12.02 -11.65
N PRO A 40 15.94 12.83 -10.57
CA PRO A 40 15.34 12.52 -9.28
C PRO A 40 13.81 12.44 -9.38
N ILE A 41 13.20 11.49 -8.68
CA ILE A 41 11.76 11.24 -8.75
C ILE A 41 10.91 12.44 -8.32
N GLU A 42 11.43 13.28 -7.43
CA GLU A 42 10.80 14.53 -6.97
C GLU A 42 10.69 15.58 -8.07
N GLU A 43 11.51 15.47 -9.12
CA GLU A 43 11.60 16.45 -10.20
C GLU A 43 10.77 16.07 -11.42
N VAL A 44 10.40 14.78 -11.59
CA VAL A 44 9.76 14.21 -12.80
C VAL A 44 8.44 14.85 -13.21
N ALA A 45 7.63 15.32 -12.26
CA ALA A 45 6.35 15.98 -12.57
C ALA A 45 6.46 17.51 -12.58
N GLY A 46 7.68 18.05 -12.42
CA GLY A 46 7.96 19.48 -12.32
C GLY A 46 8.21 20.15 -13.66
N LYS A 47 8.56 21.44 -13.62
CA LYS A 47 9.17 22.11 -14.77
C LYS A 47 10.67 21.85 -14.73
N HIS A 48 11.10 20.81 -15.42
CA HIS A 48 12.50 20.43 -15.57
C HIS A 48 12.89 20.33 -17.05
N ASP A 49 14.17 20.12 -17.30
CA ASP A 49 14.77 20.04 -18.63
C ASP A 49 14.17 18.95 -19.53
N PHE A 50 13.39 18.02 -18.96
CA PHE A 50 12.74 16.90 -19.66
C PHE A 50 11.21 16.94 -19.63
N SER A 51 10.61 18.13 -19.46
CA SER A 51 9.15 18.26 -19.35
C SER A 51 8.40 17.89 -20.64
N GLU A 52 9.03 18.06 -21.80
CA GLU A 52 8.47 17.63 -23.09
C GLU A 52 8.49 16.11 -23.19
N GLU A 53 9.62 15.47 -22.88
CA GLU A 53 9.78 14.02 -22.86
C GLU A 53 8.86 13.35 -21.83
N TRP A 54 8.66 13.98 -20.67
CA TRP A 54 7.68 13.50 -19.69
C TRP A 54 6.26 13.53 -20.26
N THR A 55 5.90 14.59 -20.97
CA THR A 55 4.58 14.69 -21.61
C THR A 55 4.41 13.60 -22.68
N GLU A 56 5.41 13.40 -23.54
CA GLU A 56 5.39 12.34 -24.55
C GLU A 56 5.33 10.94 -23.94
N TYR A 57 6.10 10.70 -22.87
CA TYR A 57 6.07 9.44 -22.12
C TYR A 57 4.67 9.19 -21.53
N VAL A 58 4.10 10.16 -20.83
CA VAL A 58 2.74 10.09 -20.24
C VAL A 58 1.68 9.86 -21.32
N ASP A 59 1.78 10.51 -22.47
CA ASP A 59 0.86 10.32 -23.59
C ASP A 59 0.98 8.91 -24.19
N SER A 60 2.20 8.37 -24.28
CA SER A 60 2.43 6.99 -24.75
C SER A 60 1.95 5.92 -23.76
N ALA A 61 1.99 6.21 -22.46
CA ALA A 61 1.65 5.29 -21.37
C ALA A 61 0.16 5.29 -20.98
N GLN A 62 -0.72 5.99 -21.71
CA GLN A 62 -2.16 6.08 -21.36
C GLN A 62 -2.87 4.74 -21.27
N ALA A 63 -2.52 3.76 -22.11
CA ALA A 63 -3.12 2.43 -22.08
C ALA A 63 -2.76 1.68 -20.78
N GLU A 64 -1.50 1.78 -20.36
CA GLU A 64 -0.99 1.17 -19.14
C GLU A 64 -1.60 1.84 -17.89
N MET A 65 -1.59 3.18 -17.84
CA MET A 65 -2.27 3.93 -16.78
C MET A 65 -3.76 3.63 -16.72
N GLY A 66 -4.40 3.40 -17.87
CA GLY A 66 -5.78 2.96 -17.94
C GLY A 66 -6.03 1.61 -17.28
N ALA A 67 -5.10 0.65 -17.47
CA ALA A 67 -5.15 -0.65 -16.79
C ALA A 67 -4.89 -0.52 -15.29
N ILE A 68 -3.94 0.31 -14.87
CA ILE A 68 -3.66 0.60 -13.45
C ILE A 68 -4.90 1.24 -12.79
N CYS A 69 -5.52 2.23 -13.43
CA CYS A 69 -6.75 2.86 -12.98
C CYS A 69 -7.88 1.85 -12.76
N ALA A 70 -8.01 0.85 -13.63
CA ALA A 70 -8.98 -0.23 -13.44
C ALA A 70 -8.67 -1.11 -12.22
N VAL A 71 -7.40 -1.41 -11.96
CA VAL A 71 -6.96 -2.16 -10.77
C VAL A 71 -7.24 -1.37 -9.49
N ILE A 72 -6.91 -0.07 -9.43
CA ILE A 72 -7.17 0.79 -8.28
C ILE A 72 -8.67 0.82 -7.96
N GLN A 73 -9.51 1.00 -8.99
CA GLN A 73 -10.96 0.98 -8.84
C GLN A 73 -11.48 -0.38 -8.35
N GLN A 74 -10.94 -1.49 -8.87
CA GLN A 74 -11.31 -2.83 -8.43
C GLN A 74 -10.92 -3.06 -6.96
N ALA A 75 -9.75 -2.57 -6.52
CA ALA A 75 -9.35 -2.62 -5.11
C ALA A 75 -10.36 -1.89 -4.21
N ALA A 76 -10.81 -0.70 -4.61
CA ALA A 76 -11.83 0.07 -3.88
C ALA A 76 -13.16 -0.69 -3.79
N GLU A 77 -13.64 -1.21 -4.92
CA GLU A 77 -14.90 -1.96 -5.00
C GLU A 77 -14.88 -3.18 -4.07
N ILE A 78 -13.81 -3.98 -4.12
CA ILE A 78 -13.68 -5.16 -3.27
C ILE A 78 -13.60 -4.78 -1.79
N ARG A 79 -12.87 -3.71 -1.43
CA ARG A 79 -12.77 -3.27 -0.04
C ARG A 79 -14.10 -2.75 0.50
N LEU A 80 -14.86 -1.97 -0.27
CA LEU A 80 -16.20 -1.54 0.14
C LEU A 80 -17.13 -2.75 0.34
N LYS A 81 -17.03 -3.78 -0.51
CA LYS A 81 -17.76 -5.04 -0.32
C LYS A 81 -17.31 -5.80 0.93
N SER A 82 -16.01 -5.83 1.22
CA SER A 82 -15.45 -6.42 2.46
C SER A 82 -16.06 -5.76 3.70
N ILE A 83 -16.17 -4.43 3.72
CA ILE A 83 -16.76 -3.67 4.83
C ILE A 83 -18.25 -4.05 5.03
N ILE A 84 -19.02 -4.15 3.95
CA ILE A 84 -20.43 -4.60 4.02
C ILE A 84 -20.51 -6.06 4.49
N CYS A 85 -19.64 -6.92 3.96
CA CYS A 85 -19.56 -8.34 4.28
C CYS A 85 -19.25 -8.59 5.77
N ALA A 86 -18.49 -7.71 6.41
CA ALA A 86 -18.19 -7.78 7.85
C ALA A 86 -19.46 -7.68 8.72
N VAL A 87 -20.48 -6.94 8.26
CA VAL A 87 -21.80 -6.90 8.91
C VAL A 87 -22.61 -8.13 8.54
N SER A 88 -22.74 -8.41 7.25
CA SER A 88 -23.33 -9.65 6.73
C SER A 88 -23.06 -9.79 5.23
N PRO A 89 -22.56 -10.95 4.75
CA PRO A 89 -22.33 -11.18 3.32
C PRO A 89 -23.62 -11.07 2.49
N TYR A 90 -24.78 -11.35 3.08
CA TYR A 90 -26.07 -11.30 2.38
C TYR A 90 -26.54 -9.88 2.06
N LEU A 91 -26.00 -8.85 2.72
CA LEU A 91 -26.25 -7.45 2.37
C LEU A 91 -25.70 -7.09 0.99
N LEU A 92 -24.73 -7.85 0.47
CA LEU A 92 -24.25 -7.69 -0.89
C LEU A 92 -25.32 -8.08 -1.93
N LEU A 93 -26.34 -8.85 -1.56
CA LEU A 93 -27.40 -9.30 -2.46
C LEU A 93 -28.58 -8.33 -2.51
N LEU A 94 -28.50 -7.18 -1.84
CA LEU A 94 -29.55 -6.17 -1.90
C LEU A 94 -29.80 -5.75 -3.36
N ASN A 95 -31.08 -5.70 -3.74
CA ASN A 95 -31.56 -5.49 -5.12
C ASN A 95 -31.30 -6.64 -6.11
N SER A 96 -30.96 -7.84 -5.62
CA SER A 96 -30.85 -9.03 -6.45
C SER A 96 -32.10 -9.90 -6.34
N GLU A 97 -32.62 -10.34 -7.48
CA GLU A 97 -33.70 -11.31 -7.55
C GLU A 97 -33.15 -12.69 -7.16
N VAL A 98 -33.04 -12.96 -5.86
CA VAL A 98 -32.68 -14.29 -5.37
C VAL A 98 -33.90 -15.19 -5.60
N PRO A 99 -33.80 -16.27 -6.40
CA PRO A 99 -34.94 -17.17 -6.63
C PRO A 99 -35.34 -17.84 -5.30
N LEU A 100 -36.46 -17.39 -4.72
CA LEU A 100 -36.99 -17.91 -3.45
C LEU A 100 -37.58 -19.32 -3.59
N LYS A 101 -37.82 -19.81 -4.81
CA LYS A 101 -38.21 -21.19 -5.10
C LYS A 101 -36.95 -22.00 -5.42
N MET A 102 -36.42 -22.69 -4.41
CA MET A 102 -35.40 -23.72 -4.61
C MET A 102 -36.02 -25.11 -4.59
N THR A 103 -35.79 -25.87 -5.65
CA THR A 103 -35.82 -27.33 -5.66
C THR A 103 -34.53 -27.83 -5.03
N ASP A 104 -34.54 -28.28 -3.76
CA ASP A 104 -33.52 -29.09 -3.01
C ASP A 104 -32.00 -28.87 -3.25
N ALA A 105 -31.59 -27.86 -4.00
CA ALA A 105 -30.20 -27.60 -4.40
C ALA A 105 -29.66 -26.38 -3.66
N ASP A 106 -28.39 -26.47 -3.28
CA ASP A 106 -27.66 -25.34 -2.72
C ASP A 106 -27.50 -24.21 -3.74
N LEU A 107 -27.56 -22.97 -3.27
CA LEU A 107 -27.39 -21.77 -4.08
C LEU A 107 -25.97 -21.27 -3.95
N ASP A 108 -25.24 -21.29 -5.06
CA ASP A 108 -23.87 -20.76 -5.12
C ASP A 108 -23.89 -19.23 -5.15
N PHE A 109 -23.28 -18.62 -4.13
CA PHE A 109 -23.18 -17.17 -4.01
C PHE A 109 -22.43 -16.54 -5.21
N THR A 110 -21.48 -17.27 -5.81
CA THR A 110 -20.66 -16.80 -6.93
C THR A 110 -21.49 -16.40 -8.16
N GLY A 111 -22.63 -17.08 -8.38
CA GLY A 111 -23.51 -16.82 -9.51
C GLY A 111 -24.50 -15.68 -9.28
N LEU A 112 -24.53 -15.10 -8.08
CA LEU A 112 -25.52 -14.09 -7.72
C LEU A 112 -25.04 -12.69 -8.08
N ARG A 113 -25.99 -11.87 -8.53
CA ARG A 113 -25.75 -10.44 -8.64
C ARG A 113 -25.46 -9.89 -7.24
N THR A 114 -24.48 -9.00 -7.15
CA THR A 114 -24.19 -8.24 -5.94
C THR A 114 -24.43 -6.76 -6.19
N LEU A 115 -24.48 -5.96 -5.13
CA LEU A 115 -24.50 -4.50 -5.18
C LEU A 115 -23.53 -3.97 -6.25
N ASP A 116 -24.07 -3.12 -7.10
CA ASP A 116 -23.31 -2.48 -8.17
C ASP A 116 -22.34 -1.46 -7.58
N ALA A 117 -21.22 -1.26 -8.26
CA ALA A 117 -20.17 -0.35 -7.81
C ALA A 117 -20.64 1.10 -7.57
N VAL A 118 -21.78 1.54 -8.14
CA VAL A 118 -22.34 2.89 -7.88
C VAL A 118 -22.87 2.98 -6.47
N ASP A 119 -23.48 1.90 -6.01
CA ASP A 119 -24.25 1.87 -4.77
C ASP A 119 -23.39 1.54 -3.56
N LEU A 120 -22.18 0.99 -3.77
CA LEU A 120 -21.28 0.58 -2.69
C LEU A 120 -21.00 1.68 -1.65
N PRO A 121 -20.61 2.92 -2.02
CA PRO A 121 -20.33 3.95 -1.01
C PRO A 121 -21.55 4.30 -0.15
N ARG A 122 -22.74 4.34 -0.78
CA ARG A 122 -24.01 4.59 -0.08
C ARG A 122 -24.37 3.41 0.82
N ALA A 123 -24.18 2.18 0.35
CA ALA A 123 -24.45 0.98 1.11
C ALA A 123 -23.57 0.91 2.37
N VAL A 124 -22.26 1.19 2.26
CA VAL A 124 -21.37 1.29 3.43
C VAL A 124 -21.91 2.27 4.47
N ARG A 125 -22.24 3.51 4.07
CA ARG A 125 -22.77 4.53 5.00
C ARG A 125 -24.10 4.17 5.65
N THR A 126 -24.92 3.39 4.96
CA THR A 126 -26.29 3.09 5.41
C THR A 126 -26.33 1.83 6.28
N MET A 127 -25.43 0.89 6.04
CA MET A 127 -25.51 -0.48 6.56
C MET A 127 -24.39 -0.83 7.55
N THR A 128 -23.40 0.06 7.72
CA THR A 128 -22.23 -0.17 8.55
C THR A 128 -21.90 1.07 9.37
N ASP A 129 -21.16 0.91 10.45
CA ASP A 129 -20.62 2.03 11.24
C ASP A 129 -19.31 2.59 10.67
N PHE A 130 -18.89 2.12 9.48
CA PHE A 130 -17.65 2.57 8.86
C PHE A 130 -17.81 4.00 8.32
N GLU A 131 -17.01 4.92 8.86
CA GLU A 131 -17.00 6.31 8.43
C GLU A 131 -16.35 6.46 7.06
N LEU A 132 -17.15 6.77 6.03
CA LEU A 132 -16.67 7.03 4.69
C LEU A 132 -16.78 8.53 4.36
N PRO A 133 -15.67 9.28 4.20
CA PRO A 133 -15.70 10.73 3.96
C PRO A 133 -16.38 11.13 2.65
N ASP A 134 -17.08 12.27 2.61
CA ASP A 134 -17.71 12.80 1.39
C ASP A 134 -16.70 13.04 0.26
N SER A 135 -15.51 13.53 0.62
CA SER A 135 -14.41 13.72 -0.31
C SER A 135 -14.02 12.42 -1.02
N TYR A 136 -13.97 11.32 -0.29
CA TYR A 136 -13.65 10.02 -0.87
C TYR A 136 -14.75 9.51 -1.79
N ILE A 137 -16.04 9.69 -1.44
CA ILE A 137 -17.14 9.28 -2.33
C ILE A 137 -17.08 10.00 -3.68
N GLN A 138 -16.75 11.30 -3.66
CA GLN A 138 -16.56 12.08 -4.88
C GLN A 138 -15.39 11.53 -5.69
N GLN A 139 -14.25 11.26 -5.05
CA GLN A 139 -13.05 10.72 -5.70
C GLN A 139 -13.27 9.32 -6.28
N TYR A 140 -13.94 8.44 -5.54
CA TYR A 140 -14.35 7.12 -6.03
C TYR A 140 -15.28 7.24 -7.25
N GLY A 141 -16.21 8.19 -7.24
CA GLY A 141 -17.07 8.51 -8.38
C GLY A 141 -16.28 8.97 -9.61
N GLU A 142 -15.27 9.83 -9.41
CA GLU A 142 -14.38 10.27 -10.48
C GLU A 142 -13.52 9.12 -11.01
N LEU A 143 -12.85 8.36 -10.15
CA LEU A 143 -12.04 7.20 -10.52
C LEU A 143 -12.84 6.21 -11.37
N ARG A 144 -14.08 5.91 -10.97
CA ARG A 144 -15.02 5.07 -11.73
C ARG A 144 -15.33 5.66 -13.11
N LYS A 145 -15.61 6.97 -13.20
CA LYS A 145 -15.87 7.63 -14.51
C LYS A 145 -14.65 7.50 -15.42
N ARG A 146 -13.45 7.70 -14.89
CA ARG A 146 -12.18 7.58 -15.63
C ARG A 146 -11.96 6.16 -16.14
N ARG A 147 -12.13 5.15 -15.28
CA ARG A 147 -12.08 3.73 -15.67
C ARG A 147 -13.08 3.41 -16.77
N ASN A 148 -14.30 3.92 -16.67
CA ASN A 148 -15.34 3.71 -17.68
C ASN A 148 -14.99 4.38 -19.02
N GLN A 149 -14.37 5.56 -19.01
CA GLN A 149 -13.88 6.20 -20.23
C GLN A 149 -12.82 5.34 -20.91
N VAL A 150 -11.83 4.86 -20.16
CA VAL A 150 -10.81 3.95 -20.69
C VAL A 150 -11.46 2.69 -21.27
N ALA A 151 -12.30 2.02 -20.49
CA ALA A 151 -12.90 0.74 -20.88
C ALA A 151 -13.87 0.83 -22.07
N HIS A 152 -14.63 1.93 -22.20
CA HIS A 152 -15.67 2.06 -23.22
C HIS A 152 -15.27 2.92 -24.41
N LEU A 153 -14.35 3.87 -24.23
CA LEU A 153 -13.96 4.83 -25.26
C LEU A 153 -12.52 4.62 -25.73
N GLY A 154 -11.75 3.73 -25.08
CA GLY A 154 -10.34 3.47 -25.39
C GLY A 154 -9.41 4.67 -25.16
N LEU A 155 -9.94 5.77 -24.63
CA LEU A 155 -9.24 7.05 -24.45
C LEU A 155 -9.78 7.75 -23.20
N HIS A 156 -8.90 8.47 -22.51
CA HIS A 156 -9.26 9.33 -21.39
C HIS A 156 -9.37 10.79 -21.85
N LYS A 157 -10.55 11.42 -21.72
CA LYS A 157 -10.67 12.87 -21.95
C LYS A 157 -10.08 13.61 -20.74
N GLY A 158 -8.95 14.29 -20.95
CA GLY A 158 -8.23 15.02 -19.88
C GLY A 158 -7.04 14.27 -19.27
N GLY A 159 -6.64 13.13 -19.86
CA GLY A 159 -5.43 12.37 -19.50
C GLY A 159 -5.42 11.71 -18.12
N LEU A 160 -4.75 10.57 -18.02
CA LEU A 160 -4.20 10.07 -16.76
C LEU A 160 -2.74 10.50 -16.64
N SER A 161 -2.25 10.66 -15.42
CA SER A 161 -0.82 10.86 -15.14
C SER A 161 -0.42 10.00 -13.95
N PRO A 162 0.86 9.59 -13.84
CA PRO A 162 1.33 8.82 -12.69
C PRO A 162 1.05 9.52 -11.34
N SER A 163 1.27 10.83 -11.26
CA SER A 163 0.96 11.61 -10.05
C SER A 163 -0.52 11.58 -9.67
N LEU A 164 -1.43 11.64 -10.65
CA LEU A 164 -2.87 11.53 -10.38
C LEU A 164 -3.25 10.14 -9.85
N LEU A 165 -2.58 9.08 -10.33
CA LEU A 165 -2.79 7.72 -9.83
C LEU A 165 -2.29 7.58 -8.38
N ILE A 166 -1.13 8.17 -8.05
CA ILE A 166 -0.63 8.26 -6.66
C ILE A 166 -1.65 8.98 -5.77
N ASP A 167 -2.23 10.10 -6.22
CA ASP A 167 -3.25 10.82 -5.46
C ASP A 167 -4.48 9.94 -5.17
N PHE A 168 -4.98 9.22 -6.17
CA PHE A 168 -6.10 8.30 -6.00
C PHE A 168 -5.76 7.18 -5.00
N LEU A 169 -4.58 6.57 -5.12
CA LEU A 169 -4.12 5.53 -4.20
C LEU A 169 -4.02 6.06 -2.77
N CYS A 170 -3.43 7.23 -2.55
CA CYS A 170 -3.30 7.82 -1.22
C CYS A 170 -4.65 8.09 -0.58
N GLN A 171 -5.54 8.75 -1.31
CA GLN A 171 -6.88 9.08 -0.83
C GLN A 171 -7.70 7.82 -0.52
N GLN A 172 -7.58 6.81 -1.37
CA GLN A 172 -8.19 5.52 -1.16
C GLN A 172 -7.64 4.81 0.06
N PHE A 173 -6.32 4.83 0.27
CA PHE A 173 -5.74 4.20 1.45
C PHE A 173 -6.23 4.85 2.73
N LEU A 174 -6.19 6.18 2.78
CA LEU A 174 -6.64 6.97 3.92
C LEU A 174 -8.12 6.78 4.25
N ALA A 175 -8.96 6.58 3.23
CA ALA A 175 -10.40 6.40 3.43
C ALA A 175 -10.78 4.96 3.79
N LEU A 176 -10.08 3.96 3.25
CA LEU A 176 -10.49 2.55 3.35
C LEU A 176 -9.69 1.72 4.37
N TRP A 177 -8.49 2.19 4.72
CA TRP A 177 -7.63 1.64 5.77
C TRP A 177 -7.07 2.79 6.65
N PRO A 178 -7.93 3.44 7.46
CA PRO A 178 -7.59 4.65 8.21
C PRO A 178 -6.76 4.36 9.49
N ASP A 179 -5.88 3.36 9.46
CA ASP A 179 -5.07 2.94 10.60
C ASP A 179 -3.65 3.51 10.60
N GLY A 180 -3.21 4.10 9.49
CA GLY A 180 -1.87 4.63 9.33
C GLY A 180 -0.79 3.54 9.29
N ARG A 181 -1.13 2.32 8.86
CA ARG A 181 -0.24 1.14 8.88
C ARG A 181 0.25 0.76 7.49
N TRP A 182 0.47 1.73 6.60
CA TRP A 182 0.85 1.45 5.20
C TRP A 182 2.10 0.56 5.08
N LEU A 183 3.18 0.87 5.80
CA LEU A 183 4.43 0.10 5.72
C LEU A 183 4.26 -1.34 6.23
N ASN A 184 3.54 -1.50 7.34
CA ASN A 184 3.23 -2.81 7.88
C ASN A 184 2.38 -3.64 6.92
N ARG A 185 1.29 -3.06 6.39
CA ARG A 185 0.44 -3.73 5.39
C ARG A 185 1.23 -4.05 4.13
N ARG A 186 2.14 -3.19 3.67
CA ARG A 186 2.96 -3.48 2.48
C ARG A 186 3.79 -4.75 2.68
N VAL A 187 4.43 -4.92 3.84
CA VAL A 187 5.18 -6.15 4.17
C VAL A 187 4.26 -7.37 4.31
N GLU A 188 3.11 -7.24 4.98
CA GLU A 188 2.18 -8.36 5.16
C GLU A 188 1.63 -8.89 3.83
N PHE A 189 1.36 -8.00 2.87
CA PHE A 189 0.71 -8.38 1.61
C PHE A 189 1.68 -8.77 0.50
N ASP A 190 2.88 -8.17 0.46
CA ASP A 190 3.93 -8.61 -0.47
C ASP A 190 4.41 -10.03 -0.16
N GLY A 191 4.45 -10.39 1.13
CA GLY A 191 4.71 -11.74 1.61
C GLY A 191 3.66 -12.78 1.21
N ASN A 192 2.60 -12.41 0.50
CA ASN A 192 1.56 -13.31 0.02
C ASN A 192 1.45 -13.33 -1.53
N SER A 193 2.42 -12.76 -2.23
CA SER A 193 2.51 -12.80 -3.70
C SER A 193 3.25 -14.06 -4.20
N ALA A 194 3.26 -14.29 -5.52
CA ALA A 194 4.11 -15.32 -6.11
C ALA A 194 5.61 -15.07 -5.85
N GLN A 195 6.00 -13.81 -5.61
CA GLN A 195 7.38 -13.45 -5.27
C GLN A 195 7.83 -14.05 -3.93
N ARG A 196 6.89 -14.37 -3.03
CA ARG A 196 7.17 -15.10 -1.79
C ARG A 196 7.94 -16.39 -2.01
N PHE A 197 7.72 -17.07 -3.14
CA PHE A 197 8.49 -18.26 -3.47
C PHE A 197 10.00 -17.99 -3.55
N PHE A 198 10.41 -16.80 -3.99
CA PHE A 198 11.80 -16.39 -4.12
C PHE A 198 12.37 -15.76 -2.85
N HIS A 199 11.52 -15.43 -1.86
CA HIS A 199 11.93 -14.86 -0.57
C HIS A 199 12.60 -15.91 0.32
N ASP A 200 13.88 -16.17 0.04
CA ASP A 200 14.72 -17.16 0.72
C ASP A 200 15.63 -16.54 1.81
N GLY A 201 15.55 -15.23 2.02
CA GLY A 201 16.40 -14.45 2.93
C GLY A 201 17.86 -14.35 2.49
N ARG A 202 18.24 -14.94 1.34
CA ARG A 202 19.59 -14.87 0.78
C ARG A 202 19.65 -13.89 -0.37
N TYR A 203 18.75 -14.01 -1.34
CA TYR A 203 18.70 -13.20 -2.54
C TYR A 203 17.50 -12.26 -2.55
N SER A 204 16.41 -12.63 -1.89
CA SER A 204 15.29 -11.73 -1.70
C SER A 204 14.57 -11.99 -0.39
N SER A 205 13.87 -10.97 0.09
CA SER A 205 12.92 -11.01 1.21
C SER A 205 11.88 -9.93 0.94
N VAL A 206 10.75 -10.01 1.61
CA VAL A 206 9.73 -8.96 1.51
C VAL A 206 10.30 -7.62 1.98
N GLU A 207 11.02 -7.64 3.11
CA GLU A 207 11.61 -6.45 3.70
C GLU A 207 12.63 -5.81 2.75
N THR A 208 13.35 -6.60 1.94
CA THR A 208 14.19 -6.07 0.87
C THR A 208 13.37 -5.29 -0.16
N THR A 209 12.27 -5.86 -0.66
CA THR A 209 11.40 -5.18 -1.63
C THR A 209 10.89 -3.85 -1.08
N VAL A 210 10.34 -3.88 0.14
CA VAL A 210 9.79 -2.67 0.77
C VAL A 210 10.87 -1.63 1.08
N MET A 211 12.08 -2.04 1.47
CA MET A 211 13.19 -1.11 1.70
C MET A 211 13.70 -0.47 0.41
N ILE A 212 13.72 -1.19 -0.71
CA ILE A 212 14.06 -0.62 -2.02
C ILE A 212 13.00 0.42 -2.46
N GLU A 213 11.73 0.16 -2.15
CA GLU A 213 10.60 1.02 -2.53
C GLU A 213 10.45 2.27 -1.65
N LEU A 214 10.88 2.18 -0.39
CA LEU A 214 10.65 3.22 0.63
C LEU A 214 11.21 4.61 0.26
N PRO A 215 12.40 4.76 -0.34
CA PRO A 215 12.90 6.06 -0.80
C PRO A 215 11.94 6.71 -1.81
N SER A 216 11.51 5.98 -2.82
CA SER A 216 10.57 6.45 -3.84
C SER A 216 9.22 6.83 -3.23
N THR A 217 8.72 6.01 -2.30
CA THR A 217 7.48 6.30 -1.54
C THR A 217 7.62 7.58 -0.72
N ARG A 218 8.77 7.77 -0.04
CA ARG A 218 9.06 9.00 0.70
C ARG A 218 9.15 10.21 -0.22
N ALA A 219 9.64 10.06 -1.42
CA ALA A 219 9.81 11.16 -2.37
C ALA A 219 8.47 11.58 -3.02
N LEU A 220 7.65 10.62 -3.42
CA LEU A 220 6.37 10.85 -4.10
C LEU A 220 5.29 11.47 -3.20
N LEU A 221 5.31 11.17 -1.90
CA LEU A 221 4.30 11.67 -0.97
C LEU A 221 4.72 12.98 -0.33
N ASP A 222 3.82 13.93 -0.14
CA ASP A 222 4.11 15.08 0.71
C ASP A 222 4.22 14.67 2.21
N ASN A 223 4.71 15.58 3.07
CA ASN A 223 4.91 15.27 4.49
C ASN A 223 3.61 14.98 5.26
N GLU A 224 2.51 15.64 4.90
CA GLU A 224 1.21 15.45 5.55
C GLU A 224 0.59 14.11 5.14
N THR A 225 0.57 13.82 3.84
CA THR A 225 0.08 12.56 3.28
C THR A 225 0.90 11.39 3.80
N PHE A 226 2.24 11.46 3.77
CA PHE A 226 3.10 10.43 4.34
C PHE A 226 2.79 10.18 5.82
N LYS A 227 2.64 11.25 6.62
CA LYS A 227 2.30 11.11 8.04
C LYS A 227 0.96 10.41 8.25
N LYS A 228 -0.05 10.69 7.42
CA LYS A 228 -1.37 10.07 7.55
C LYS A 228 -1.35 8.59 7.15
N VAL A 229 -0.64 8.22 6.07
CA VAL A 229 -0.61 6.82 5.60
C VAL A 229 0.32 5.93 6.43
N VAL A 230 1.45 6.47 6.94
CA VAL A 230 2.45 5.72 7.73
C VAL A 230 2.27 5.93 9.25
N GLY A 231 1.40 6.85 9.68
CA GLY A 231 1.19 7.17 11.10
C GLY A 231 2.30 8.00 11.76
N VAL A 232 3.42 8.25 11.05
CA VAL A 232 4.58 9.01 11.55
C VAL A 232 5.14 9.93 10.47
N SER A 233 5.59 11.13 10.86
CA SER A 233 6.17 12.09 9.91
C SER A 233 7.54 11.62 9.41
N LYS A 234 7.86 11.92 8.15
CA LYS A 234 9.17 11.61 7.54
C LYS A 234 10.36 12.04 8.40
N SER A 235 10.26 13.20 9.04
CA SER A 235 11.29 13.77 9.91
C SER A 235 11.54 13.00 11.21
N LYS A 236 10.58 12.19 11.66
CA LYS A 236 10.68 11.36 12.87
C LYS A 236 11.11 9.93 12.56
N LEU A 237 10.79 9.45 11.36
CA LEU A 237 11.15 8.12 10.88
C LEU A 237 12.62 8.08 10.43
N LYS A 238 13.53 8.08 11.42
CA LYS A 238 15.00 8.16 11.26
C LYS A 238 15.76 7.00 11.89
N GLY A 239 15.09 6.21 12.72
CA GLY A 239 15.67 5.08 13.41
C GLY A 239 15.74 3.83 12.55
N PHE A 240 16.74 2.99 12.79
CA PHE A 240 16.87 1.69 12.15
C PHE A 240 16.35 0.59 13.07
N CYS A 241 15.47 -0.27 12.54
CA CYS A 241 14.90 -1.38 13.30
C CYS A 241 15.76 -2.64 13.12
N PRO A 242 16.23 -3.27 14.20
CA PRO A 242 17.07 -4.49 14.12
C PRO A 242 16.37 -5.63 13.38
N ASN A 243 15.09 -5.88 13.64
CA ASN A 243 14.33 -6.94 12.98
C ASN A 243 14.24 -6.72 11.47
N CYS A 244 13.89 -5.50 11.07
CA CYS A 244 13.77 -5.15 9.66
C CYS A 244 15.13 -5.21 8.94
N VAL A 245 16.19 -4.73 9.58
CA VAL A 245 17.56 -4.78 9.04
C VAL A 245 18.08 -6.22 8.96
N ASP A 246 17.67 -7.09 9.90
CA ASP A 246 18.05 -8.50 9.85
C ASP A 246 17.31 -9.30 8.79
N SER A 247 16.05 -8.95 8.54
CA SER A 247 15.25 -9.56 7.49
C SER A 247 15.73 -9.23 6.07
N ILE A 248 16.54 -8.17 5.86
CA ILE A 248 17.07 -7.86 4.52
C ILE A 248 17.87 -9.04 3.98
N ALA A 249 17.62 -9.40 2.74
CA ALA A 249 18.29 -10.52 2.11
C ALA A 249 19.79 -10.25 1.94
N ARG A 250 20.60 -11.21 2.38
CA ARG A 250 22.04 -11.00 2.63
C ARG A 250 22.88 -10.65 1.39
N LYS A 251 22.44 -11.00 0.18
CA LYS A 251 23.21 -10.85 -1.07
C LYS A 251 22.69 -9.73 -1.97
N THR A 252 21.77 -8.90 -1.51
CA THR A 252 21.18 -7.82 -2.31
C THR A 252 22.12 -6.63 -2.46
N GLY A 253 22.98 -6.39 -1.45
CA GLY A 253 23.89 -5.24 -1.43
C GLY A 253 23.17 -3.91 -1.22
N ILE A 254 21.90 -3.91 -0.83
CA ILE A 254 21.16 -2.68 -0.54
C ILE A 254 21.55 -2.13 0.84
N ASP A 255 21.58 -0.81 0.95
CA ASP A 255 21.61 -0.15 2.25
C ASP A 255 20.21 -0.23 2.89
N PRO A 256 20.13 -0.51 4.21
CA PRO A 256 18.85 -0.48 4.91
C PRO A 256 18.26 0.94 4.92
N GLU A 257 16.94 1.02 5.11
CA GLU A 257 16.23 2.28 5.30
C GLU A 257 15.71 2.46 6.73
N ALA A 258 15.58 3.72 7.14
CA ALA A 258 15.02 4.06 8.43
C ALA A 258 13.53 3.72 8.50
N THR A 259 13.17 2.86 9.43
CA THR A 259 11.80 2.33 9.63
C THR A 259 11.30 2.50 11.06
N ALA A 260 12.12 3.03 11.97
CA ALA A 260 11.77 3.25 13.36
C ALA A 260 11.75 4.74 13.74
N TYR A 261 10.99 5.04 14.80
CA TYR A 261 10.92 6.36 15.39
C TYR A 261 10.87 6.27 16.92
N GLN A 262 11.43 7.27 17.56
CA GLN A 262 11.56 7.30 19.01
C GLN A 262 10.21 7.66 19.66
N THR A 263 9.81 6.90 20.68
CA THR A 263 8.55 7.07 21.44
C THR A 263 8.80 7.55 22.87
N GLY A 264 10.01 7.39 23.38
CA GLY A 264 10.47 7.83 24.69
C GLY A 264 11.99 7.98 24.70
N GLU A 265 12.60 8.31 25.84
CA GLU A 265 14.05 8.58 25.89
C GLU A 265 14.91 7.39 25.43
N LEU A 266 14.54 6.17 25.82
CA LEU A 266 15.23 4.94 25.49
C LEU A 266 14.31 3.91 24.82
N THR A 267 13.19 4.37 24.25
CA THR A 267 12.22 3.48 23.59
C THR A 267 11.89 4.00 22.20
N ALA A 268 11.74 3.07 21.25
CA ALA A 268 11.32 3.36 19.89
C ALA A 268 10.28 2.34 19.41
N PHE A 269 9.68 2.63 18.27
CA PHE A 269 8.71 1.77 17.60
C PHE A 269 9.00 1.72 16.11
N CYS A 270 8.89 0.53 15.51
CA CYS A 270 9.07 0.37 14.07
C CYS A 270 7.73 0.52 13.34
N ALA A 271 7.65 1.44 12.37
CA ALA A 271 6.44 1.61 11.54
C ALA A 271 6.24 0.48 10.51
N MET A 272 7.26 -0.36 10.27
CA MET A 272 7.20 -1.45 9.31
C MET A 272 6.85 -2.79 9.95
N CYS A 273 7.61 -3.26 10.95
CA CYS A 273 7.31 -4.53 11.62
C CYS A 273 6.45 -4.38 12.89
N GLU A 274 6.15 -3.15 13.31
CA GLU A 274 5.33 -2.84 14.50
C GLU A 274 5.86 -3.39 15.82
N ASN A 275 7.13 -3.75 15.88
CA ASN A 275 7.79 -4.14 17.11
C ASN A 275 8.23 -2.91 17.91
N GLY A 276 8.06 -3.01 19.24
CA GLY A 276 8.68 -2.11 20.19
C GLY A 276 10.18 -2.38 20.30
N LEU A 277 10.96 -1.31 20.43
CA LEU A 277 12.42 -1.34 20.48
C LEU A 277 12.93 -0.69 21.77
N GLN A 278 14.01 -1.24 22.33
CA GLN A 278 14.79 -0.60 23.37
C GLN A 278 16.04 0.03 22.76
N ILE A 279 16.31 1.29 23.12
CA ILE A 279 17.53 1.99 22.76
C ILE A 279 18.46 1.97 23.97
N HIS A 280 19.70 1.59 23.76
CA HIS A 280 20.74 1.64 24.77
C HIS A 280 21.96 2.38 24.23
N ASN A 281 22.73 2.96 25.15
CA ASN A 281 23.99 3.61 24.81
C ASN A 281 25.13 2.60 25.04
N GLU A 282 25.93 2.37 24.01
CA GLU A 282 27.13 1.54 24.11
C GLU A 282 28.38 2.42 24.29
N PRO A 283 29.43 1.92 25.00
CA PRO A 283 30.68 2.65 25.16
C PRO A 283 31.45 2.82 23.85
N GLU A 284 31.34 1.83 22.96
CA GLU A 284 31.94 1.83 21.64
C GLU A 284 30.94 2.44 20.64
N CYS A 285 31.38 3.50 19.95
CA CYS A 285 30.56 4.13 18.93
C CYS A 285 30.53 3.29 17.66
N CYS A 286 29.44 3.41 16.89
CA CYS A 286 29.34 2.81 15.58
C CYS A 286 30.41 3.38 14.62
N ASP A 287 31.19 2.50 13.99
CA ASP A 287 32.27 2.88 13.04
C ASP A 287 31.78 3.70 11.84
N ARG A 288 30.50 3.57 11.46
CA ARG A 288 29.93 4.24 10.28
C ARG A 288 29.45 5.67 10.57
N CYS A 289 28.93 5.94 11.76
CA CYS A 289 28.28 7.22 12.07
C CYS A 289 28.69 7.85 13.40
N GLU A 290 29.64 7.22 14.12
CA GLU A 290 30.17 7.67 15.41
C GLU A 290 29.13 7.79 16.53
N ALA A 291 27.89 7.34 16.30
CA ALA A 291 26.84 7.33 17.31
C ALA A 291 26.99 6.14 18.26
N GLY A 292 26.79 6.37 19.55
CA GLY A 292 26.77 5.32 20.59
C GLY A 292 25.39 4.73 20.84
N GLN A 293 24.37 5.04 20.03
CA GLN A 293 23.00 4.57 20.23
C GLN A 293 22.70 3.30 19.42
N PHE A 294 22.33 2.23 20.11
CA PHE A 294 21.99 0.94 19.53
C PHE A 294 20.57 0.54 19.92
N ALA A 295 19.90 -0.19 19.03
CA ALA A 295 18.52 -0.63 19.20
C ALA A 295 18.43 -2.16 19.19
N THR A 296 17.60 -2.68 20.10
CA THR A 296 17.27 -4.11 20.21
C THR A 296 15.75 -4.32 20.21
N SER A 297 15.30 -5.45 19.67
CA SER A 297 13.88 -5.80 19.71
C SER A 297 13.45 -6.26 21.11
N VAL A 298 12.27 -5.82 21.55
CA VAL A 298 11.67 -6.28 22.81
C VAL A 298 11.19 -7.74 22.74
N SER A 299 10.94 -8.26 21.53
CA SER A 299 10.28 -9.56 21.31
C SER A 299 11.21 -10.78 21.16
N ASP A 300 12.54 -10.61 21.12
CA ASP A 300 13.45 -11.73 20.82
C ASP A 300 13.88 -12.53 22.05
N ALA A 301 13.31 -13.73 22.17
CA ALA A 301 13.73 -14.77 23.12
C ALA A 301 14.96 -15.58 22.63
N THR A 302 15.47 -15.33 21.42
CA THR A 302 16.54 -16.11 20.79
C THR A 302 17.55 -15.21 20.10
N GLY A 303 18.53 -14.71 20.87
CA GLY A 303 19.64 -13.90 20.35
C GLY A 303 19.25 -12.46 20.11
N THR A 304 19.76 -11.55 20.93
CA THR A 304 19.45 -10.12 20.83
C THR A 304 20.17 -9.53 19.62
N ILE A 305 19.46 -9.33 18.50
CA ILE A 305 20.01 -8.58 17.36
C ILE A 305 20.08 -7.11 17.77
N SER A 306 21.30 -6.57 17.78
CA SER A 306 21.59 -5.16 18.03
C SER A 306 22.02 -4.50 16.73
N VAL A 307 21.51 -3.31 16.44
CA VAL A 307 21.97 -2.47 15.33
C VAL A 307 22.11 -1.04 15.79
N CYS A 308 23.04 -0.29 15.20
CA CYS A 308 23.12 1.14 15.41
C CYS A 308 21.81 1.80 15.00
N TYR A 309 21.15 2.49 15.95
CA TYR A 309 19.85 3.10 15.72
C TYR A 309 19.91 4.22 14.67
N CYS A 310 21.08 4.82 14.44
CA CYS A 310 21.27 5.95 13.53
C CYS A 310 21.60 5.57 12.09
N CYS A 311 22.21 4.40 11.84
CA CYS A 311 22.64 4.02 10.49
C CYS A 311 22.48 2.53 10.14
N GLY A 312 21.89 1.73 11.04
CA GLY A 312 21.61 0.31 10.80
C GLY A 312 22.84 -0.60 10.70
N CYS A 313 24.04 -0.11 11.04
CA CYS A 313 25.24 -0.93 11.10
C CYS A 313 25.14 -1.94 12.27
N ARG A 314 25.68 -3.14 12.07
CA ARG A 314 25.68 -4.23 13.06
C ARG A 314 27.00 -4.26 13.81
#